data_AF-A0A8J6MQH1-F1
#
_entry.id   AF-A0A8J6MQH1-F1
#
_cell.length_a   1.000
_cell.length_b   1.000
_cell.length_c   1.000
_cell.angle_alpha   90.00
_cell.angle_beta   90.00
_cell.angle_gamma   90.00
#
_symmetry.space_group_name_H-M   'P 1'
#
loop_
_entity.id
_entity.type
_entity.pdbx_description
1 polymer ?
#
loop_
_entity_poly.entity_id
_entity_poly.type
_entity_poly.pdbx_seq_one_letter_code
_entity_poly.pdbx_strand_id
1 'polypeptide(L)'
;MKFKYTLTTAALLFVILEGCRVASFETKSGASALKTESGSGDGSPEGTGDSKPELPTVEATPSVAQIPLPAGAPATVAPNKATQNNPTQNMDPAPIPVKQVLTVTMPSPEIKGGGEKIQAVAKLNTQATPPVVTWAITGPADKTDIGSIDKNGVYTSPKTNDKEFPITITATLVSDPTITASTPLLVLPIDQIFARCSRGNIMFPIFAQVYSLNSTATKIPDFSNPAEATKVTTVCMDQYAVAPRNFSDGFPDVPNLFEYFALQTTTILVVPETGNYTLYINSDDGAKVSLDDKLLLDNDGAHQAYGPTSEDSQTGGYKEVTLTLTKGDHKMNLDYFQGPKYRIALELKWKTPSSSTYTYIPTANFK
;
A
#
# COMPACT_ATOMS: atom_id res chain seq x y z
N MET A 1 -57.63 -30.56 -45.22
CA MET A 1 -57.60 -29.51 -46.27
C MET A 1 -56.18 -28.98 -46.35
N LYS A 2 -55.57 -29.03 -47.55
CA LYS A 2 -54.22 -28.56 -47.85
C LYS A 2 -54.20 -27.03 -47.92
N PHE A 3 -53.14 -26.37 -47.45
CA PHE A 3 -52.36 -25.43 -48.26
C PHE A 3 -50.93 -25.35 -47.71
N LYS A 4 -49.97 -25.39 -48.63
CA LYS A 4 -48.52 -25.34 -48.44
C LYS A 4 -47.98 -24.02 -49.02
N TYR A 5 -46.71 -23.75 -48.66
CA TYR A 5 -45.71 -22.83 -49.26
C TYR A 5 -45.74 -21.41 -48.70
N THR A 6 -44.62 -20.77 -48.33
CA THR A 6 -43.31 -20.79 -49.01
C THR A 6 -42.15 -20.39 -48.08
N LEU A 7 -40.98 -20.96 -48.37
CA LEU A 7 -39.66 -20.75 -47.81
C LEU A 7 -39.02 -19.46 -48.39
N THR A 8 -38.30 -18.66 -47.60
CA THR A 8 -37.18 -17.86 -48.13
C THR A 8 -36.09 -17.66 -47.07
N THR A 9 -34.86 -17.81 -47.53
CA THR A 9 -33.61 -17.96 -46.78
C THR A 9 -32.78 -16.67 -46.86
N ALA A 10 -31.94 -16.48 -45.84
CA ALA A 10 -30.66 -15.74 -45.83
C ALA A 10 -30.67 -14.19 -45.83
N ALA A 11 -30.07 -13.58 -44.79
CA ALA A 11 -28.70 -13.06 -44.89
C ALA A 11 -28.21 -12.53 -43.52
N LEU A 12 -27.04 -13.04 -43.11
CA LEU A 12 -26.21 -12.51 -42.05
C LEU A 12 -25.52 -11.22 -42.56
N LEU A 13 -25.62 -10.11 -41.84
CA LEU A 13 -24.69 -9.00 -42.00
C LEU A 13 -24.42 -8.35 -40.64
N PHE A 14 -23.16 -8.44 -40.22
CA PHE A 14 -22.56 -7.68 -39.13
C PHE A 14 -22.58 -6.19 -39.46
N VAL A 15 -23.05 -5.35 -38.52
CA VAL A 15 -22.54 -3.99 -38.34
C VAL A 15 -22.39 -3.76 -36.85
N ILE A 16 -21.14 -3.74 -36.39
CA ILE A 16 -20.73 -3.21 -35.09
C ILE A 16 -20.77 -1.69 -35.24
N LEU A 17 -21.49 -1.02 -34.35
CA LEU A 17 -21.39 0.42 -34.15
C LEU A 17 -21.13 0.64 -32.67
N GLU A 18 -19.85 0.82 -32.32
CA GLU A 18 -19.40 1.48 -31.10
C GLU A 18 -20.14 2.83 -30.95
N GLY A 19 -21.08 2.87 -30.01
CA GLY A 19 -21.59 4.10 -29.46
C GLY A 19 -21.06 4.26 -28.05
N CYS A 20 -20.14 5.22 -27.86
CA CYS A 20 -19.75 5.75 -26.56
C CYS A 20 -21.02 6.13 -25.77
N ARG A 21 -21.44 5.28 -24.83
CA ARG A 21 -22.41 5.68 -23.81
C ARG A 21 -21.64 6.36 -22.69
N VAL A 22 -21.67 7.69 -22.75
CA VAL A 22 -21.33 8.57 -21.64
C VAL A 22 -22.17 8.14 -20.44
N ALA A 23 -21.52 7.68 -19.37
CA ALA A 23 -22.19 7.43 -18.10
C ALA A 23 -22.65 8.78 -17.53
N SER A 24 -23.96 9.00 -17.53
CA SER A 24 -24.57 10.16 -16.88
C SER A 24 -24.52 9.96 -15.37
N PHE A 25 -23.77 10.82 -14.67
CA PHE A 25 -23.77 10.89 -13.21
C PHE A 25 -24.91 11.79 -12.76
N GLU A 26 -25.97 11.21 -12.19
CA GLU A 26 -26.96 11.97 -11.43
C GLU A 26 -26.52 12.05 -9.96
N THR A 27 -25.93 13.20 -9.60
CA THR A 27 -25.76 13.61 -8.21
C THR A 27 -27.09 14.17 -7.69
N LYS A 28 -27.77 13.48 -6.77
CA LYS A 28 -28.83 14.11 -5.97
C LYS A 28 -28.18 14.87 -4.81
N SER A 29 -27.89 16.15 -5.02
CA SER A 29 -27.56 17.08 -3.94
C SER A 29 -28.83 17.74 -3.41
N GLY A 30 -29.18 17.48 -2.16
CA GLY A 30 -30.18 18.26 -1.43
C GLY A 30 -29.52 19.51 -0.87
N ALA A 31 -29.64 20.64 -1.57
CA ALA A 31 -29.23 21.94 -1.06
C ALA A 31 -30.42 22.64 -0.39
N SER A 32 -30.28 22.96 0.90
CA SER A 32 -31.13 23.95 1.56
C SER A 32 -30.29 25.21 1.80
N ALA A 33 -30.71 26.30 1.17
CA ALA A 33 -30.03 27.58 1.20
C ALA A 33 -30.38 28.37 2.46
N LEU A 34 -29.38 29.01 3.08
CA LEU A 34 -29.59 30.22 3.87
C LEU A 34 -28.52 31.27 3.50
N LYS A 35 -28.98 32.52 3.47
CA LYS A 35 -28.35 33.73 2.91
C LYS A 35 -27.48 34.49 3.92
N THR A 36 -26.44 35.13 3.36
CA THR A 36 -25.86 36.47 3.64
C THR A 36 -25.38 36.84 5.05
N GLU A 37 -24.13 37.30 5.18
CA GLU A 37 -23.79 38.75 5.17
C GLU A 37 -22.28 39.03 5.10
N SER A 38 -21.98 40.25 4.67
CA SER A 38 -20.73 40.88 4.25
C SER A 38 -19.83 41.41 5.38
N GLY A 39 -18.52 41.52 5.13
CA GLY A 39 -17.62 42.32 5.95
C GLY A 39 -16.27 42.60 5.27
N SER A 40 -16.04 43.87 4.91
CA SER A 40 -14.89 44.44 4.21
C SER A 40 -13.74 44.77 5.19
N GLY A 41 -12.48 44.74 4.73
CA GLY A 41 -11.34 45.21 5.52
C GLY A 41 -10.02 45.25 4.73
N ASP A 42 -9.70 46.43 4.24
CA ASP A 42 -8.57 46.84 3.39
C ASP A 42 -7.27 47.05 4.21
N GLY A 43 -6.09 46.96 3.58
CA GLY A 43 -4.83 47.40 4.22
C GLY A 43 -3.51 46.77 3.73
N SER A 44 -2.94 47.34 2.66
CA SER A 44 -1.49 47.44 2.36
C SER A 44 -1.16 48.94 2.22
N PRO A 45 0.11 49.44 2.16
CA PRO A 45 1.36 48.83 1.68
C PRO A 45 2.55 49.11 2.67
N GLU A 46 3.86 48.95 2.43
CA GLU A 46 4.78 49.13 1.30
C GLU A 46 6.18 48.65 1.78
N GLY A 47 7.09 48.20 0.91
CA GLY A 47 8.46 47.87 1.34
C GLY A 47 9.36 47.17 0.32
N THR A 48 10.10 47.97 -0.43
CA THR A 48 11.06 47.68 -1.52
C THR A 48 12.27 46.81 -1.14
N GLY A 49 12.83 46.08 -2.11
CA GLY A 49 14.20 45.55 -2.01
C GLY A 49 14.61 44.55 -3.10
N ASP A 50 15.12 45.07 -4.22
CA ASP A 50 15.88 44.36 -5.26
C ASP A 50 17.03 43.51 -4.69
N SER A 51 17.31 42.34 -5.30
CA SER A 51 18.67 41.90 -5.73
C SER A 51 18.66 40.45 -6.25
N LYS A 52 18.76 40.34 -7.57
CA LYS A 52 19.14 39.14 -8.34
C LYS A 52 20.66 38.90 -8.23
N PRO A 53 21.11 37.64 -8.22
CA PRO A 53 22.35 37.30 -8.91
C PRO A 53 22.18 36.19 -9.96
N GLU A 54 22.96 36.33 -11.03
CA GLU A 54 23.07 35.51 -12.23
C GLU A 54 23.40 34.01 -12.00
N LEU A 55 22.84 33.18 -12.88
CA LEU A 55 23.28 31.81 -13.17
C LEU A 55 24.50 31.83 -14.10
N PRO A 56 25.49 30.94 -13.94
CA PRO A 56 26.45 30.64 -14.99
C PRO A 56 25.93 29.55 -15.94
N THR A 57 26.22 29.79 -17.21
CA THR A 57 26.08 28.97 -18.42
C THR A 57 26.70 27.57 -18.32
N VAL A 58 26.01 26.57 -18.86
CA VAL A 58 26.53 25.21 -19.09
C VAL A 58 26.79 25.04 -20.59
N GLU A 59 28.07 24.90 -20.96
CA GLU A 59 28.49 24.49 -22.31
C GLU A 59 28.37 22.97 -22.48
N ALA A 60 27.84 22.57 -23.64
CA ALA A 60 27.76 21.20 -24.12
C ALA A 60 28.97 20.85 -24.99
N THR A 61 29.47 19.62 -24.92
CA THR A 61 30.27 18.93 -25.97
C THR A 61 30.61 17.47 -25.54
N PRO A 62 31.00 16.55 -26.45
CA PRO A 62 30.06 15.52 -26.89
C PRO A 62 30.62 14.07 -26.92
N SER A 63 29.75 13.17 -27.36
CA SER A 63 30.00 11.97 -28.18
C SER A 63 30.77 10.78 -27.60
N VAL A 64 30.00 9.71 -27.38
CA VAL A 64 30.40 8.32 -27.20
C VAL A 64 31.02 7.77 -28.50
N ALA A 65 32.20 7.16 -28.40
CA ALA A 65 32.83 6.42 -29.49
C ALA A 65 32.50 4.91 -29.38
N GLN A 66 31.89 4.37 -30.44
CA GLN A 66 31.69 2.93 -30.65
C GLN A 66 33.03 2.23 -30.96
N ILE A 67 33.28 1.11 -30.28
CA ILE A 67 34.37 0.17 -30.60
C ILE A 67 33.81 -0.89 -31.57
N PRO A 68 34.41 -1.12 -32.76
CA PRO A 68 34.02 -2.19 -33.65
C PRO A 68 34.69 -3.53 -33.32
N LEU A 69 33.92 -4.61 -33.42
CA LEU A 69 34.37 -5.99 -33.47
C LEU A 69 35.19 -6.26 -34.75
N PRO A 70 36.26 -7.08 -34.70
CA PRO A 70 36.80 -7.70 -35.91
C PRO A 70 36.20 -9.09 -36.15
N ALA A 71 35.80 -9.27 -37.41
CA ALA A 71 35.29 -10.49 -38.03
C ALA A 71 36.39 -11.54 -38.24
N GLY A 72 35.95 -12.80 -38.34
CA GLY A 72 36.78 -13.98 -38.54
C GLY A 72 37.35 -14.14 -39.95
N ALA A 73 38.33 -15.05 -40.03
CA ALA A 73 38.87 -15.65 -41.24
C ALA A 73 39.48 -17.04 -40.86
N PRO A 74 39.84 -17.93 -41.79
CA PRO A 74 39.06 -19.13 -42.07
C PRO A 74 39.78 -20.45 -41.75
N ALA A 75 38.99 -21.52 -41.75
CA ALA A 75 39.41 -22.90 -41.64
C ALA A 75 40.36 -23.34 -42.77
N THR A 76 41.41 -24.08 -42.39
CA THR A 76 42.14 -24.96 -43.31
C THR A 76 42.12 -26.38 -42.74
N VAL A 77 41.70 -27.33 -43.59
CA VAL A 77 41.69 -28.77 -43.33
C VAL A 77 42.74 -29.40 -44.24
N ALA A 78 43.64 -30.19 -43.66
CA ALA A 78 44.33 -31.29 -44.35
C ALA A 78 44.91 -32.28 -43.32
N PRO A 79 45.10 -33.57 -43.67
CA PRO A 79 44.88 -34.68 -42.75
C PRO A 79 46.13 -35.50 -42.38
N ASN A 80 45.88 -36.51 -41.53
CA ASN A 80 46.56 -37.80 -41.34
C ASN A 80 47.44 -38.04 -40.08
N LYS A 81 46.82 -38.77 -39.14
CA LYS A 81 47.22 -40.07 -38.58
C LYS A 81 48.64 -40.24 -38.00
N ALA A 82 48.70 -40.34 -36.67
CA ALA A 82 49.47 -41.38 -35.99
C ALA A 82 48.89 -41.63 -34.58
N THR A 83 48.48 -42.87 -34.36
CA THR A 83 48.09 -43.47 -33.07
C THR A 83 49.28 -43.56 -32.12
N GLN A 84 49.19 -42.94 -30.95
CA GLN A 84 49.90 -43.41 -29.75
C GLN A 84 48.93 -43.42 -28.57
N ASN A 85 48.61 -44.64 -28.14
CA ASN A 85 47.91 -44.90 -26.90
C ASN A 85 48.82 -44.55 -25.73
N ASN A 86 48.47 -43.52 -24.97
CA ASN A 86 49.04 -43.27 -23.65
C ASN A 86 47.88 -43.23 -22.64
N PRO A 87 47.78 -44.16 -21.67
CA PRO A 87 46.72 -44.14 -20.68
C PRO A 87 47.11 -43.17 -19.56
N THR A 88 47.08 -41.87 -19.83
CA THR A 88 46.97 -40.88 -18.77
C THR A 88 45.48 -40.69 -18.50
N GLN A 89 45.01 -41.27 -17.40
CA GLN A 89 43.71 -40.94 -16.83
C GLN A 89 43.68 -39.43 -16.58
N ASN A 90 42.99 -38.69 -17.45
CA ASN A 90 42.44 -37.40 -17.07
C ASN A 90 41.35 -37.70 -16.03
N MET A 91 41.73 -37.72 -14.76
CA MET A 91 40.76 -37.50 -13.70
C MET A 91 40.27 -36.07 -13.89
N ASP A 92 39.01 -35.92 -14.31
CA ASP A 92 38.32 -34.64 -14.19
C ASP A 92 38.58 -34.11 -12.76
N PRO A 93 38.98 -32.83 -12.59
CA PRO A 93 39.06 -32.28 -11.26
C PRO A 93 37.70 -32.49 -10.59
N ALA A 94 37.70 -33.14 -9.42
CA ALA A 94 36.49 -33.41 -8.67
C ALA A 94 35.67 -32.11 -8.59
N PRO A 95 34.35 -32.14 -8.87
CA PRO A 95 33.52 -30.95 -8.81
C PRO A 95 33.76 -30.25 -7.48
N ILE A 96 34.19 -28.99 -7.51
CA ILE A 96 34.35 -28.20 -6.29
C ILE A 96 32.99 -28.20 -5.60
N PRO A 97 32.88 -28.72 -4.36
CA PRO A 97 31.59 -28.79 -3.70
C PRO A 97 31.05 -27.37 -3.53
N VAL A 98 29.91 -27.09 -4.18
CA VAL A 98 29.24 -25.80 -4.08
C VAL A 98 28.76 -25.65 -2.65
N LYS A 99 29.26 -24.62 -1.95
CA LYS A 99 28.83 -24.32 -0.59
C LYS A 99 27.32 -24.05 -0.58
N GLN A 100 26.60 -24.88 0.15
CA GLN A 100 25.17 -24.70 0.39
C GLN A 100 24.94 -23.49 1.30
N VAL A 101 24.00 -22.64 0.90
CA VAL A 101 23.60 -21.43 1.63
C VAL A 101 22.08 -21.41 1.69
N LEU A 102 21.55 -21.50 2.90
CA LEU A 102 20.13 -21.35 3.18
C LEU A 102 19.81 -19.87 3.39
N THR A 103 18.63 -19.45 2.94
CA THR A 103 18.09 -18.12 3.17
C THR A 103 16.63 -18.24 3.62
N VAL A 104 16.19 -17.35 4.50
CA VAL A 104 14.78 -17.22 4.89
C VAL A 104 14.30 -15.85 4.44
N THR A 105 13.12 -15.81 3.85
CA THR A 105 12.46 -14.57 3.41
C THR A 105 11.05 -14.50 3.97
N MET A 106 10.60 -13.28 4.25
CA MET A 106 9.26 -12.96 4.73
C MET A 106 8.62 -11.94 3.80
N PRO A 107 7.28 -11.94 3.63
CA PRO A 107 6.58 -10.91 2.90
C PRO A 107 6.47 -9.59 3.70
N SER A 108 6.81 -9.59 4.99
CA SER A 108 6.86 -8.38 5.82
C SER A 108 7.86 -8.58 6.98
N PRO A 109 8.59 -7.53 7.41
CA PRO A 109 9.43 -7.57 8.60
C PRO A 109 8.64 -7.39 9.91
N GLU A 110 7.34 -7.12 9.83
CA GLU A 110 6.47 -6.84 10.98
C GLU A 110 5.11 -7.56 10.83
N ILE A 111 4.48 -7.89 11.95
CA ILE A 111 3.14 -8.50 12.02
C ILE A 111 2.38 -8.01 13.25
N LYS A 112 1.08 -7.76 13.13
CA LYS A 112 0.22 -7.45 14.28
C LYS A 112 -0.03 -8.66 15.17
N GLY A 113 -0.20 -8.43 16.46
CA GLY A 113 -0.87 -9.39 17.34
C GLY A 113 -2.31 -9.66 16.88
N GLY A 114 -2.98 -10.61 17.51
CA GLY A 114 -4.38 -10.94 17.24
C GLY A 114 -4.58 -12.29 16.56
N GLY A 115 -3.53 -13.11 16.43
CA GLY A 115 -3.59 -14.38 15.71
C GLY A 115 -3.38 -14.24 14.19
N GLU A 116 -2.77 -13.13 13.78
CA GLU A 116 -2.40 -12.89 12.37
C GLU A 116 -1.36 -13.89 11.89
N LYS A 117 -1.36 -14.14 10.58
CA LYS A 117 -0.50 -15.18 9.97
C LYS A 117 0.41 -14.62 8.89
N ILE A 118 1.65 -15.11 8.87
CA ILE A 118 2.65 -14.76 7.85
C ILE A 118 3.50 -15.97 7.48
N GLN A 119 3.79 -16.14 6.19
CA GLN A 119 4.52 -17.29 5.65
C GLN A 119 6.01 -16.97 5.49
N ALA A 120 6.86 -17.70 6.20
CA ALA A 120 8.30 -17.72 5.98
C ALA A 120 8.64 -18.68 4.82
N VAL A 121 9.57 -18.27 3.94
CA VAL A 121 10.01 -19.10 2.82
C VAL A 121 11.51 -19.32 2.90
N ALA A 122 11.90 -20.59 3.01
CA ALA A 122 13.28 -21.02 2.92
C ALA A 122 13.70 -21.24 1.45
N LYS A 123 14.91 -20.83 1.08
CA LYS A 123 15.52 -21.10 -0.22
C LYS A 123 16.96 -21.55 -0.05
N LEU A 124 17.36 -22.54 -0.82
CA LEU A 124 18.72 -23.07 -0.84
C LEU A 124 19.34 -22.74 -2.20
N ASN A 125 20.52 -22.11 -2.21
CA ASN A 125 21.18 -21.65 -3.45
C ASN A 125 21.48 -22.76 -4.47
N THR A 126 21.51 -24.02 -4.06
CA THR A 126 21.82 -25.17 -4.92
C THR A 126 20.58 -25.82 -5.56
N GLN A 127 19.37 -25.33 -5.31
CA GLN A 127 18.13 -25.91 -5.87
C GLN A 127 17.04 -24.86 -6.11
N ALA A 128 16.19 -25.11 -7.11
CA ALA A 128 15.07 -24.23 -7.43
C ALA A 128 13.83 -24.47 -6.54
N THR A 129 13.65 -25.70 -6.05
CA THR A 129 12.52 -26.07 -5.20
C THR A 129 12.79 -25.71 -3.74
N PRO A 130 11.75 -25.37 -2.94
CA PRO A 130 11.92 -25.15 -1.51
C PRO A 130 12.60 -26.36 -0.82
N PRO A 131 13.62 -26.14 0.02
CA PRO A 131 14.26 -27.19 0.80
C PRO A 131 13.35 -27.70 1.91
N VAL A 132 13.58 -28.94 2.34
CA VAL A 132 12.93 -29.48 3.54
C VAL A 132 13.69 -28.96 4.77
N VAL A 133 13.02 -28.18 5.60
CA VAL A 133 13.60 -27.53 6.78
C VAL A 133 12.75 -27.81 8.02
N THR A 134 13.36 -27.71 9.19
CA THR A 134 12.65 -27.55 10.46
C THR A 134 12.60 -26.07 10.82
N TRP A 135 11.45 -25.63 11.33
CA TRP A 135 11.22 -24.24 11.74
C TRP A 135 11.27 -24.11 13.26
N ALA A 136 11.85 -23.01 13.73
CA ALA A 136 11.85 -22.63 15.13
C ALA A 136 11.64 -21.12 15.27
N ILE A 137 11.08 -20.70 16.40
CA ILE A 137 11.00 -19.30 16.81
C ILE A 137 11.70 -19.10 18.16
N THR A 138 12.39 -17.98 18.28
CA THR A 138 12.92 -17.50 19.55
C THR A 138 12.49 -16.05 19.76
N GLY A 139 12.34 -15.64 21.02
CA GLY A 139 11.91 -14.29 21.38
C GLY A 139 12.52 -13.87 22.72
N PRO A 140 12.09 -12.74 23.28
CA PRO A 140 12.60 -12.22 24.55
C PRO A 140 12.30 -13.19 25.69
N ALA A 141 13.25 -13.36 26.61
CA ALA A 141 13.14 -14.33 27.70
C ALA A 141 11.99 -14.01 28.69
N ASP A 142 11.58 -12.74 28.74
CA ASP A 142 10.49 -12.23 29.57
C ASP A 142 9.11 -12.34 28.90
N LYS A 143 9.03 -12.78 27.63
CA LYS A 143 7.77 -12.98 26.91
C LYS A 143 7.36 -14.45 26.93
N THR A 144 6.21 -14.72 27.53
CA THR A 144 5.65 -16.07 27.69
C THR A 144 4.93 -16.59 26.45
N ASP A 145 4.25 -15.71 25.71
CA ASP A 145 3.63 -16.01 24.42
C ASP A 145 4.32 -15.20 23.32
N ILE A 146 5.08 -15.90 22.48
CA ILE A 146 5.77 -15.34 21.31
C ILE A 146 5.12 -15.81 20.00
N GLY A 147 3.94 -16.43 20.07
CA GLY A 147 3.25 -17.05 18.94
C GLY A 147 3.69 -18.48 18.66
N SER A 148 3.42 -18.95 17.45
CA SER A 148 3.78 -20.31 17.00
C SER A 148 4.15 -20.33 15.52
N ILE A 149 4.99 -21.27 15.10
CA ILE A 149 5.29 -21.53 13.69
C ILE A 149 5.00 -22.98 13.34
N ASP A 150 4.31 -23.21 12.23
CA ASP A 150 3.99 -24.56 11.78
C ASP A 150 5.11 -25.18 10.92
N LYS A 151 4.94 -26.46 10.56
CA LYS A 151 5.90 -27.20 9.72
C LYS A 151 6.07 -26.63 8.31
N ASN A 152 5.10 -25.84 7.84
CA ASN A 152 5.14 -25.22 6.53
C ASN A 152 5.82 -23.85 6.59
N GLY A 153 6.16 -23.33 7.77
CA GLY A 153 6.75 -22.01 7.96
C GLY A 153 5.70 -20.90 8.15
N VAL A 154 4.43 -21.24 8.41
CA VAL A 154 3.40 -20.25 8.74
C VAL A 154 3.54 -19.88 10.20
N TYR A 155 4.00 -18.65 10.46
CA TYR A 155 3.96 -18.05 11.79
C TYR A 155 2.55 -17.53 12.09
N THR A 156 2.08 -17.73 13.31
CA THR A 156 0.84 -17.16 13.87
C THR A 156 1.19 -16.34 15.12
N SER A 157 0.85 -15.05 15.12
CA SER A 157 1.12 -14.15 16.25
C SER A 157 0.27 -14.49 17.49
N PRO A 158 0.67 -14.05 18.70
CA PRO A 158 -0.16 -14.16 19.90
C PRO A 158 -1.58 -13.63 19.68
N LYS A 159 -2.58 -14.27 20.29
CA LYS A 159 -3.97 -13.77 20.25
C LYS A 159 -4.16 -12.45 21.00
N THR A 160 -3.29 -12.17 21.96
CA THR A 160 -3.27 -10.96 22.78
C THR A 160 -1.86 -10.39 22.76
N ASN A 161 -1.72 -9.11 22.40
CA ASN A 161 -0.44 -8.41 22.50
C ASN A 161 -0.66 -6.89 22.64
N ASP A 162 -0.12 -6.30 23.70
CA ASP A 162 -0.26 -4.88 24.02
C ASP A 162 1.02 -4.07 23.76
N LYS A 163 2.15 -4.75 23.58
CA LYS A 163 3.47 -4.12 23.38
C LYS A 163 4.22 -4.80 22.25
N GLU A 164 4.98 -4.01 21.51
CA GLU A 164 5.85 -4.58 20.50
C GLU A 164 6.96 -5.45 21.11
N PHE A 165 7.37 -6.50 20.40
CA PHE A 165 8.54 -7.30 20.75
C PHE A 165 9.13 -8.02 19.54
N PRO A 166 10.47 -8.18 19.46
CA PRO A 166 11.10 -8.87 18.34
C PRO A 166 11.11 -10.39 18.54
N ILE A 167 10.92 -11.15 17.48
CA ILE A 167 11.23 -12.58 17.42
C ILE A 167 12.23 -12.88 16.30
N THR A 168 12.83 -14.07 16.36
CA THR A 168 13.66 -14.61 15.27
C THR A 168 13.05 -15.91 14.78
N ILE A 169 12.73 -15.98 13.48
CA ILE A 169 12.34 -17.21 12.80
C ILE A 169 13.60 -17.86 12.23
N THR A 170 13.81 -19.13 12.54
CA THR A 170 14.96 -19.91 12.08
C THR A 170 14.52 -21.13 11.29
N ALA A 171 15.12 -21.31 10.11
CA ALA A 171 15.05 -22.53 9.33
C ALA A 171 16.36 -23.32 9.49
N THR A 172 16.25 -24.61 9.77
CA THR A 172 17.38 -25.55 9.80
C THR A 172 17.18 -26.60 8.72
N LEU A 173 18.18 -26.80 7.87
CA LEU A 173 18.10 -27.77 6.78
C LEU A 173 18.07 -29.19 7.33
N VAL A 174 17.09 -30.01 6.91
CA VAL A 174 16.96 -31.39 7.44
C VAL A 174 18.11 -32.29 7.00
N SER A 175 18.60 -32.11 5.77
CA SER A 175 19.71 -32.92 5.23
C SER A 175 21.08 -32.58 5.84
N ASP A 176 21.24 -31.37 6.36
CA ASP A 176 22.45 -30.92 7.05
C ASP A 176 22.07 -29.89 8.14
N PRO A 177 21.87 -30.34 9.39
CA PRO A 177 21.46 -29.48 10.49
C PRO A 177 22.47 -28.39 10.87
N THR A 178 23.68 -28.41 10.33
CA THR A 178 24.66 -27.32 10.53
C THR A 178 24.33 -26.09 9.68
N ILE A 179 23.51 -26.27 8.63
CA ILE A 179 23.08 -25.21 7.73
C ILE A 179 21.77 -24.62 8.26
N THR A 180 21.86 -23.39 8.75
CA THR A 180 20.73 -22.64 9.30
C THR A 180 20.64 -21.27 8.64
N ALA A 181 19.45 -20.68 8.69
CA ALA A 181 19.20 -19.31 8.29
C ALA A 181 18.09 -18.73 9.15
N SER A 182 18.23 -17.45 9.50
CA SER A 182 17.30 -16.77 10.39
C SER A 182 16.88 -15.42 9.83
N THR A 183 15.68 -14.97 10.20
CA THR A 183 15.16 -13.64 9.90
C THR A 183 14.47 -13.06 11.14
N PRO A 184 14.67 -11.76 11.44
CA PRO A 184 13.89 -11.10 12.48
C PRO A 184 12.45 -10.85 12.00
N LEU A 185 11.51 -10.80 12.94
CA LEU A 185 10.13 -10.36 12.75
C LEU A 185 9.71 -9.56 13.99
N LEU A 186 9.22 -8.34 13.80
CA LEU A 186 8.68 -7.54 14.90
C LEU A 186 7.19 -7.82 15.07
N VAL A 187 6.78 -8.25 16.27
CA VAL A 187 5.37 -8.45 16.61
C VAL A 187 4.85 -7.18 17.25
N LEU A 188 3.81 -6.60 16.66
CA LEU A 188 3.21 -5.32 17.04
C LEU A 188 1.98 -5.52 17.96
N PRO A 189 1.57 -4.50 18.75
CA PRO A 189 0.29 -4.53 19.46
C PRO A 189 -0.91 -4.72 18.52
N ILE A 190 -2.01 -5.29 19.04
CA ILE A 190 -3.23 -5.55 18.27
C ILE A 190 -3.86 -4.25 17.75
N ASP A 191 -3.82 -3.21 18.56
CA ASP A 191 -4.45 -1.92 18.25
C ASP A 191 -3.53 -0.98 17.46
N GLN A 192 -2.35 -1.46 17.02
CA GLN A 192 -1.46 -0.64 16.20
C GLN A 192 -2.03 -0.47 14.80
N ILE A 193 -2.30 0.77 14.43
CA ILE A 193 -2.82 1.15 13.10
C ILE A 193 -1.68 1.61 12.18
N PHE A 194 -0.66 2.26 12.74
CA PHE A 194 0.47 2.82 12.00
C PHE A 194 1.72 1.98 12.21
N ALA A 195 2.41 1.64 11.13
CA ALA A 195 3.72 1.02 11.14
C ALA A 195 4.71 1.84 10.31
N ARG A 196 6.01 1.64 10.54
CA ARG A 196 7.02 2.23 9.66
C ARG A 196 6.94 1.56 8.30
N CYS A 197 6.94 2.35 7.23
CA CYS A 197 6.89 1.78 5.89
C CYS A 197 8.17 1.00 5.58
N SER A 198 8.05 -0.32 5.55
CA SER A 198 9.02 -1.22 4.96
C SER A 198 8.57 -1.60 3.56
N ARG A 199 9.46 -1.52 2.58
CA ARG A 199 9.14 -1.82 1.18
C ARG A 199 8.64 -3.27 1.06
N GLY A 200 7.43 -3.45 0.52
CA GLY A 200 6.82 -4.76 0.31
C GLY A 200 6.01 -5.31 1.49
N ASN A 201 5.78 -4.52 2.55
CA ASN A 201 4.99 -4.92 3.71
C ASN A 201 3.50 -5.08 3.33
N ILE A 202 3.06 -6.34 3.19
CA ILE A 202 1.67 -6.68 2.88
C ILE A 202 0.70 -6.52 4.06
N MET A 203 1.21 -6.33 5.29
CA MET A 203 0.37 -6.15 6.49
C MET A 203 -0.12 -4.70 6.62
N PHE A 204 0.60 -3.75 6.02
CA PHE A 204 0.25 -2.34 6.02
C PHE A 204 0.24 -1.79 4.57
N PRO A 205 -0.74 -2.19 3.75
CA PRO A 205 -0.80 -1.87 2.32
C PRO A 205 -1.15 -0.41 2.00
N ILE A 206 -1.54 0.39 2.99
CA ILE A 206 -1.88 1.80 2.79
C ILE A 206 -0.64 2.64 3.06
N PHE A 207 -0.10 3.27 2.03
CA PHE A 207 1.02 4.19 2.16
C PHE A 207 0.52 5.59 2.52
N ALA A 208 1.05 6.21 3.56
CA ALA A 208 0.66 7.53 4.03
C ALA A 208 1.87 8.46 4.17
N GLN A 209 1.87 9.55 3.42
CA GLN A 209 2.79 10.67 3.66
C GLN A 209 2.19 11.54 4.75
N VAL A 210 2.99 11.83 5.78
CA VAL A 210 2.57 12.63 6.95
C VAL A 210 3.13 14.03 6.80
N TYR A 211 2.28 15.04 6.96
CA TYR A 211 2.65 16.45 6.85
C TYR A 211 2.30 17.19 8.14
N SER A 212 3.16 18.12 8.54
CA SER A 212 2.81 19.18 9.48
C SER A 212 2.26 20.38 8.71
N LEU A 213 1.25 21.03 9.27
CA LEU A 213 0.54 22.15 8.65
C LEU A 213 0.75 23.43 9.46
N ASN A 214 0.38 24.55 8.85
CA ASN A 214 0.20 25.80 9.57
C ASN A 214 -0.97 25.67 10.56
N SER A 215 -0.84 26.26 11.76
CA SER A 215 -1.89 26.30 12.79
C SER A 215 -3.14 27.10 12.40
N THR A 216 -3.19 27.70 11.21
CA THR A 216 -4.38 28.34 10.65
C THR A 216 -5.09 27.49 9.60
N ALA A 217 -4.60 26.29 9.31
CA ALA A 217 -5.24 25.38 8.37
C ALA A 217 -6.65 25.02 8.86
N THR A 218 -7.62 25.11 7.94
CA THR A 218 -9.03 24.80 8.20
C THR A 218 -9.56 23.70 7.28
N LYS A 219 -8.68 23.09 6.49
CA LYS A 219 -8.99 22.07 5.48
C LYS A 219 -7.70 21.37 5.03
N ILE A 220 -7.85 20.32 4.23
CA ILE A 220 -6.76 19.65 3.53
C ILE A 220 -5.93 20.69 2.73
N PRO A 221 -4.60 20.72 2.90
CA PRO A 221 -3.71 21.68 2.24
C PRO A 221 -3.50 21.34 0.77
N ASP A 222 -2.96 22.29 0.01
CA ASP A 222 -2.21 21.93 -1.20
C ASP A 222 -0.87 21.29 -0.81
N PHE A 223 -0.76 19.97 -0.95
CA PHE A 223 0.46 19.21 -0.64
C PHE A 223 1.68 19.59 -1.50
N SER A 224 1.48 20.31 -2.61
CA SER A 224 2.57 20.84 -3.44
C SER A 224 3.09 22.19 -2.94
N ASN A 225 2.35 22.86 -2.06
CA ASN A 225 2.71 24.15 -1.48
C ASN A 225 3.40 23.97 -0.12
N PRO A 226 4.74 24.17 -0.02
CA PRO A 226 5.47 23.99 1.24
C PRO A 226 5.07 24.98 2.35
N ALA A 227 4.41 26.09 1.99
CA ALA A 227 3.89 27.05 2.98
C ALA A 227 2.62 26.53 3.69
N GLU A 228 1.90 25.59 3.08
CA GLU A 228 0.69 24.99 3.65
C GLU A 228 1.00 23.65 4.32
N ALA A 229 1.89 22.84 3.73
CA ALA A 229 2.22 21.51 4.21
C ALA A 229 3.71 21.20 4.08
N THR A 230 4.34 20.83 5.19
CA THR A 230 5.72 20.33 5.21
C THR A 230 5.71 18.84 5.51
N LYS A 231 6.25 18.02 4.59
CA LYS A 231 6.35 16.58 4.81
C LYS A 231 7.29 16.27 5.98
N VAL A 232 6.81 15.48 6.94
CA VAL A 232 7.57 15.10 8.14
C VAL A 232 8.10 13.69 8.04
N THR A 233 7.25 12.74 7.65
CA THR A 233 7.61 11.33 7.58
C THR A 233 6.70 10.57 6.61
N THR A 234 6.83 9.25 6.62
CA THR A 234 6.00 8.33 5.87
C THR A 234 5.72 7.11 6.72
N VAL A 235 4.45 6.74 6.83
CA VAL A 235 3.98 5.59 7.59
C VAL A 235 3.07 4.75 6.73
N CYS A 236 2.90 3.49 7.14
CA CYS A 236 2.03 2.55 6.46
C CYS A 236 0.90 2.15 7.42
N MET A 237 -0.30 1.96 6.89
CA MET A 237 -1.51 1.64 7.65
C MET A 237 -2.13 0.33 7.14
N ASP A 238 -2.80 -0.38 8.03
CA ASP A 238 -3.52 -1.61 7.69
C ASP A 238 -4.98 -1.33 7.30
N GLN A 239 -5.60 -0.34 7.95
CA GLN A 239 -6.97 0.13 7.73
C GLN A 239 -7.12 1.61 8.11
N TYR A 240 -8.19 2.24 7.63
CA TYR A 240 -8.69 3.52 8.16
C TYR A 240 -9.69 3.23 9.29
N ALA A 241 -9.18 2.86 10.46
CA ALA A 241 -9.98 2.37 11.58
C ALA A 241 -9.76 3.16 12.88
N VAL A 242 -9.63 4.48 12.77
CA VAL A 242 -9.51 5.39 13.93
C VAL A 242 -10.91 5.87 14.30
N ALA A 243 -11.59 5.16 15.19
CA ALA A 243 -12.88 5.60 15.74
C ALA A 243 -12.73 6.91 16.55
N PRO A 244 -13.80 7.73 16.65
CA PRO A 244 -13.77 8.96 17.45
C PRO A 244 -13.22 8.74 18.84
N ARG A 245 -12.13 9.44 19.16
CA ARG A 245 -11.42 9.30 20.44
C ARG A 245 -10.71 10.58 20.82
N ASN A 246 -10.38 10.69 22.10
CA ASN A 246 -9.41 11.68 22.55
C ASN A 246 -8.00 11.29 22.07
N PHE A 247 -7.22 12.30 21.70
CA PHE A 247 -5.87 12.11 21.17
C PHE A 247 -4.87 13.06 21.82
N SER A 248 -4.45 12.69 23.03
CA SER A 248 -3.42 13.41 23.77
C SER A 248 -2.00 12.97 23.43
N ASP A 249 -1.84 11.80 22.81
CA ASP A 249 -0.54 11.15 22.64
C ASP A 249 0.18 11.60 21.37
N GLY A 250 -0.55 12.24 20.45
CA GLY A 250 -0.01 12.74 19.19
C GLY A 250 0.30 11.62 18.20
N PHE A 251 0.74 12.01 17.00
CA PHE A 251 1.01 11.09 15.92
C PHE A 251 2.13 10.11 16.31
N PRO A 252 1.93 8.79 16.18
CA PRO A 252 2.94 7.81 16.58
C PRO A 252 4.29 8.07 15.92
N ASP A 253 5.37 7.89 16.68
CA ASP A 253 6.75 8.09 16.24
C ASP A 253 7.14 9.51 15.76
N VAL A 254 6.24 10.49 15.85
CA VAL A 254 6.54 11.89 15.48
C VAL A 254 6.34 12.80 16.69
N PRO A 255 7.42 13.10 17.44
CA PRO A 255 7.32 13.97 18.60
C PRO A 255 6.72 15.33 18.24
N ASN A 256 5.79 15.80 19.08
CA ASN A 256 5.15 17.11 18.97
C ASN A 256 4.15 17.29 17.81
N LEU A 257 3.79 16.25 17.07
CA LEU A 257 2.75 16.32 16.04
C LEU A 257 1.39 15.89 16.61
N PHE A 258 0.69 16.80 17.28
CA PHE A 258 -0.60 16.52 17.94
C PHE A 258 -1.82 17.01 17.16
N GLU A 259 -1.66 18.13 16.47
CA GLU A 259 -2.70 18.90 15.78
C GLU A 259 -2.09 19.43 14.48
N TYR A 260 -2.94 19.96 13.59
CA TYR A 260 -2.49 20.59 12.35
C TYR A 260 -1.55 19.69 11.57
N PHE A 261 -2.04 18.49 11.27
CA PHE A 261 -1.33 17.54 10.44
C PHE A 261 -2.24 17.02 9.34
N ALA A 262 -1.64 16.53 8.26
CA ALA A 262 -2.37 15.88 7.18
C ALA A 262 -1.73 14.55 6.81
N LEU A 263 -2.58 13.65 6.30
CA LEU A 263 -2.15 12.43 5.63
C LEU A 263 -2.54 12.52 4.17
N GLN A 264 -1.58 12.30 3.27
CA GLN A 264 -1.86 11.98 1.88
C GLN A 264 -1.62 10.48 1.71
N THR A 265 -2.71 9.72 1.56
CA THR A 265 -2.63 8.26 1.48
C THR A 265 -2.90 7.73 0.07
N THR A 266 -2.20 6.65 -0.27
CA THR A 266 -2.30 5.95 -1.56
C THR A 266 -2.32 4.45 -1.32
N THR A 267 -3.24 3.75 -2.00
CA THR A 267 -3.32 2.28 -2.00
C THR A 267 -4.12 1.81 -3.22
N ILE A 268 -4.24 0.50 -3.43
CA ILE A 268 -5.22 -0.10 -4.32
C ILE A 268 -6.37 -0.70 -3.49
N LEU A 269 -7.60 -0.26 -3.75
CA LEU A 269 -8.79 -0.92 -3.23
C LEU A 269 -9.14 -2.13 -4.11
N VAL A 270 -9.19 -3.31 -3.50
CA VAL A 270 -9.57 -4.57 -4.15
C VAL A 270 -11.05 -4.82 -3.92
N VAL A 271 -11.84 -4.68 -4.98
CA VAL A 271 -13.28 -4.94 -4.96
C VAL A 271 -13.52 -6.42 -5.28
N PRO A 272 -14.10 -7.21 -4.36
CA PRO A 272 -14.18 -8.67 -4.52
C PRO A 272 -15.21 -9.12 -5.57
N GLU A 273 -16.26 -8.33 -5.78
CA GLU A 273 -17.35 -8.61 -6.71
C GLU A 273 -17.93 -7.33 -7.31
N THR A 274 -18.43 -7.41 -8.54
CA THR A 274 -19.12 -6.27 -9.14
C THR A 274 -20.48 -6.10 -8.47
N GLY A 275 -20.82 -4.89 -8.04
CA GLY A 275 -22.14 -4.62 -7.48
C GLY A 275 -22.26 -3.23 -6.85
N ASN A 276 -23.37 -3.00 -6.16
CA ASN A 276 -23.64 -1.74 -5.49
C ASN A 276 -22.98 -1.73 -4.11
N TYR A 277 -22.05 -0.81 -3.91
CA TYR A 277 -21.40 -0.55 -2.64
C TYR A 277 -21.89 0.78 -2.10
N THR A 278 -21.92 0.92 -0.77
CA THR A 278 -22.03 2.24 -0.13
C THR A 278 -20.76 2.48 0.66
N LEU A 279 -19.98 3.48 0.25
CA LEU A 279 -18.80 3.92 0.99
C LEU A 279 -19.22 4.96 2.03
N TYR A 280 -18.60 4.91 3.20
CA TYR A 280 -18.83 5.79 4.33
C TYR A 280 -17.48 6.28 4.85
N ILE A 281 -17.34 7.60 5.03
CA ILE A 281 -16.20 8.25 5.67
C ILE A 281 -16.69 9.00 6.90
N ASN A 282 -15.99 8.87 8.03
CA ASN A 282 -16.16 9.70 9.21
C ASN A 282 -14.79 10.23 9.62
N SER A 283 -14.70 11.53 9.89
CA SER A 283 -13.43 12.16 10.18
C SER A 283 -13.57 13.34 11.14
N ASP A 284 -12.53 13.51 11.94
CA ASP A 284 -12.25 14.71 12.74
C ASP A 284 -10.80 15.06 12.39
N ASP A 285 -10.51 16.08 11.59
CA ASP A 285 -11.43 17.00 10.91
C ASP A 285 -11.76 16.47 9.49
N GLY A 286 -11.04 16.95 8.48
CA GLY A 286 -11.41 16.81 7.07
C GLY A 286 -10.90 15.52 6.42
N ALA A 287 -11.69 14.94 5.51
CA ALA A 287 -11.25 13.83 4.67
C ALA A 287 -11.82 13.87 3.25
N LYS A 288 -11.02 13.45 2.26
CA LYS A 288 -11.44 13.29 0.85
C LYS A 288 -11.08 11.89 0.37
N VAL A 289 -12.02 11.22 -0.29
CA VAL A 289 -11.82 9.89 -0.87
C VAL A 289 -11.99 9.94 -2.38
N SER A 290 -10.96 9.53 -3.10
CA SER A 290 -10.98 9.38 -4.56
C SER A 290 -10.69 7.94 -4.97
N LEU A 291 -11.38 7.49 -6.02
CA LEU A 291 -11.18 6.17 -6.64
C LEU A 291 -11.01 6.35 -8.15
N ASP A 292 -9.98 5.75 -8.73
CA ASP A 292 -9.59 5.89 -10.15
C ASP A 292 -9.56 7.36 -10.59
N ASP A 293 -8.88 8.18 -9.78
CA ASP A 293 -8.72 9.63 -9.97
C ASP A 293 -10.04 10.45 -9.94
N LYS A 294 -11.15 9.82 -9.52
CA LYS A 294 -12.45 10.48 -9.32
C LYS A 294 -12.74 10.69 -7.85
N LEU A 295 -12.99 11.94 -7.46
CA LEU A 295 -13.49 12.30 -6.13
C LEU A 295 -14.89 11.70 -5.90
N LEU A 296 -15.03 10.88 -4.85
CA LEU A 296 -16.27 10.21 -4.46
C LEU A 296 -16.89 10.83 -3.21
N LEU A 297 -16.06 11.14 -2.22
CA LEU A 297 -16.48 11.72 -0.95
C LEU A 297 -15.60 12.93 -0.66
N ASP A 298 -16.24 14.07 -0.38
CA ASP A 298 -15.58 15.29 0.06
C ASP A 298 -16.15 15.72 1.41
N ASN A 299 -15.52 15.25 2.48
CA ASN A 299 -15.80 15.58 3.87
C ASN A 299 -14.70 16.49 4.42
N ASP A 300 -14.22 17.45 3.62
CA ASP A 300 -13.14 18.36 4.01
C ASP A 300 -13.66 19.55 4.83
N GLY A 301 -12.74 20.21 5.52
CA GLY A 301 -13.01 21.33 6.42
C GLY A 301 -12.86 20.97 7.89
N ALA A 302 -12.76 21.98 8.76
CA ALA A 302 -12.77 21.82 10.20
C ALA A 302 -14.19 21.46 10.69
N HIS A 303 -14.32 20.30 11.33
CA HIS A 303 -15.56 19.80 11.93
C HIS A 303 -15.30 18.59 12.84
N GLN A 304 -16.16 18.41 13.84
CA GLN A 304 -16.14 17.21 14.68
C GLN A 304 -16.56 15.96 13.88
N ALA A 305 -16.00 14.80 14.24
CA ALA A 305 -16.52 13.52 13.77
C ALA A 305 -17.90 13.18 14.32
N TYR A 306 -18.61 12.31 13.61
CA TYR A 306 -19.81 11.66 14.12
C TYR A 306 -19.45 10.62 15.19
N GLY A 307 -20.10 10.66 16.35
CA GLY A 307 -19.79 9.72 17.43
C GLY A 307 -20.74 9.80 18.62
N PRO A 308 -20.63 8.85 19.56
CA PRO A 308 -21.62 8.68 20.62
C PRO A 308 -21.41 9.63 21.82
N THR A 309 -20.28 10.35 21.92
CA THR A 309 -19.98 11.18 23.10
C THR A 309 -20.50 12.62 22.95
N SER A 310 -20.41 13.41 24.02
CA SER A 310 -20.78 14.83 24.02
C SER A 310 -19.80 15.71 23.24
N GLU A 311 -18.58 15.23 23.02
CA GLU A 311 -17.52 15.90 22.28
C GLU A 311 -17.55 15.59 20.78
N ASP A 312 -18.41 14.64 20.38
CA ASP A 312 -18.63 14.26 19.00
C ASP A 312 -19.90 14.92 18.44
N SER A 313 -19.97 15.07 17.13
CA SER A 313 -21.19 15.45 16.45
C SER A 313 -22.20 14.29 16.47
N GLN A 314 -23.46 14.62 16.75
CA GLN A 314 -24.56 13.64 16.73
C GLN A 314 -25.37 13.68 15.42
N THR A 315 -25.01 14.57 14.51
CA THR A 315 -25.80 14.84 13.28
C THR A 315 -24.93 14.99 12.03
N GLY A 316 -23.61 15.07 12.15
CA GLY A 316 -22.68 15.28 11.04
C GLY A 316 -21.28 14.77 11.36
N GLY A 317 -20.29 15.13 10.53
CA GLY A 317 -18.91 14.63 10.62
C GLY A 317 -18.63 13.43 9.73
N TYR A 318 -19.65 12.89 9.08
CA TYR A 318 -19.56 11.79 8.13
C TYR A 318 -20.18 12.12 6.78
N LYS A 319 -19.76 11.37 5.75
CA LYS A 319 -20.41 11.33 4.43
C LYS A 319 -20.49 9.91 3.89
N GLU A 320 -21.47 9.68 3.03
CA GLU A 320 -21.63 8.41 2.34
C GLU A 320 -22.00 8.61 0.86
N VAL A 321 -21.65 7.60 0.05
CA VAL A 321 -21.98 7.55 -1.37
C VAL A 321 -22.25 6.11 -1.80
N THR A 322 -23.35 5.90 -2.49
CA THR A 322 -23.67 4.61 -3.12
C THR A 322 -23.30 4.64 -4.60
N LEU A 323 -22.54 3.64 -5.05
CA LEU A 323 -22.09 3.51 -6.43
C LEU A 323 -21.90 2.05 -6.81
N THR A 324 -21.97 1.77 -8.10
CA THR A 324 -21.59 0.46 -8.64
C THR A 324 -20.07 0.41 -8.79
N LEU A 325 -19.41 -0.51 -8.09
CA LEU A 325 -17.99 -0.82 -8.28
C LEU A 325 -17.86 -2.08 -9.13
N THR A 326 -16.86 -2.11 -10.00
CA THR A 326 -16.50 -3.32 -10.74
C THR A 326 -15.60 -4.21 -9.88
N LYS A 327 -15.69 -5.52 -10.03
CA LYS A 327 -14.69 -6.43 -9.45
C LYS A 327 -13.30 -6.10 -9.98
N GLY A 328 -12.33 -5.99 -9.09
CA GLY A 328 -10.93 -5.81 -9.46
C GLY A 328 -10.22 -4.77 -8.61
N ASP A 329 -9.09 -4.33 -9.13
CA ASP A 329 -8.20 -3.38 -8.47
C ASP A 329 -8.57 -1.96 -8.91
N HIS A 330 -8.77 -1.08 -7.94
CA HIS A 330 -9.10 0.32 -8.14
C HIS A 330 -8.09 1.20 -7.42
N LYS A 331 -7.53 2.20 -8.11
CA LYS A 331 -6.56 3.11 -7.47
C LYS A 331 -7.31 3.97 -6.45
N MET A 332 -6.85 3.99 -5.21
CA MET A 332 -7.48 4.76 -4.15
C MET A 332 -6.52 5.80 -3.56
N ASN A 333 -7.05 7.01 -3.41
CA ASN A 333 -6.44 8.10 -2.67
C ASN A 333 -7.37 8.50 -1.53
N LEU A 334 -6.82 8.66 -0.33
CA LEU A 334 -7.53 9.29 0.79
C LEU A 334 -6.63 10.36 1.40
N ASP A 335 -7.10 11.60 1.32
CA ASP A 335 -6.45 12.73 1.98
C ASP A 335 -7.20 13.05 3.27
N TYR A 336 -6.46 13.33 4.33
CA TYR A 336 -6.99 13.60 5.66
C TYR A 336 -6.30 14.81 6.28
N PHE A 337 -7.05 15.57 7.07
CA PHE A 337 -6.63 16.76 7.78
C PHE A 337 -7.12 16.70 9.23
N GLN A 338 -6.21 16.90 10.16
CA GLN A 338 -6.52 17.18 11.56
C GLN A 338 -6.16 18.64 11.86
N GLY A 339 -7.13 19.41 12.31
CA GLY A 339 -6.97 20.76 12.86
C GLY A 339 -6.76 20.73 14.37
N PRO A 340 -7.41 21.62 15.15
CA PRO A 340 -7.12 21.79 16.56
C PRO A 340 -7.65 20.69 17.51
N LYS A 341 -7.08 20.68 18.73
CA LYS A 341 -7.38 19.87 19.94
C LYS A 341 -8.83 19.41 20.09
N TYR A 342 -9.12 18.21 20.61
CA TYR A 342 -8.27 17.01 20.85
C TYR A 342 -8.98 15.73 20.38
N ARG A 343 -10.04 15.87 19.58
CA ARG A 343 -10.72 14.74 18.99
C ARG A 343 -9.98 14.35 17.72
N ILE A 344 -9.96 13.05 17.44
CA ILE A 344 -9.43 12.50 16.20
C ILE A 344 -10.40 11.41 15.74
N ALA A 345 -10.62 11.35 14.43
CA ALA A 345 -11.26 10.22 13.80
C ALA A 345 -10.83 10.13 12.34
N LEU A 346 -10.70 8.90 11.86
CA LEU A 346 -10.58 8.58 10.45
C LEU A 346 -11.08 7.14 10.26
N GLU A 347 -12.34 7.02 9.86
CA GLU A 347 -13.00 5.75 9.63
C GLU A 347 -13.47 5.64 8.18
N LEU A 348 -12.93 4.66 7.43
CA LEU A 348 -13.47 4.27 6.13
C LEU A 348 -14.18 2.93 6.25
N LYS A 349 -15.48 2.95 5.97
CA LYS A 349 -16.35 1.78 6.04
C LYS A 349 -17.09 1.59 4.73
N TRP A 350 -17.60 0.38 4.52
CA TRP A 350 -18.46 0.09 3.37
C TRP A 350 -19.63 -0.84 3.72
N LYS A 351 -20.67 -0.79 2.89
CA LYS A 351 -21.62 -1.88 2.69
C LYS A 351 -21.28 -2.56 1.38
N THR A 352 -21.10 -3.88 1.41
CA THR A 352 -20.95 -4.70 0.20
C THR A 352 -22.32 -4.95 -0.45
N PRO A 353 -22.40 -5.44 -1.70
CA PRO A 353 -23.67 -5.74 -2.37
C PRO A 353 -24.57 -6.72 -1.58
N SER A 354 -23.95 -7.56 -0.77
CA SER A 354 -24.59 -8.58 0.07
C SER A 354 -24.82 -8.15 1.53
N SER A 355 -24.34 -6.97 1.96
CA SER A 355 -24.43 -6.51 3.35
C SER A 355 -25.30 -5.27 3.50
N SER A 356 -26.12 -5.25 4.55
CA SER A 356 -26.87 -4.06 4.97
C SER A 356 -26.18 -3.24 6.07
N THR A 357 -25.07 -3.74 6.63
CA THR A 357 -24.33 -3.10 7.72
C THR A 357 -22.99 -2.58 7.25
N TYR A 358 -22.55 -1.46 7.84
CA TYR A 358 -21.21 -0.95 7.63
C TYR A 358 -20.19 -1.83 8.35
N THR A 359 -19.12 -2.19 7.64
CA THR A 359 -17.90 -2.74 8.22
C THR A 359 -16.73 -1.86 7.80
N TYR A 360 -15.66 -1.84 8.61
CA TYR A 360 -14.37 -1.38 8.09
C TYR A 360 -14.02 -2.19 6.84
N ILE A 361 -13.38 -1.53 5.88
CA ILE A 361 -12.84 -2.21 4.71
C ILE A 361 -11.70 -3.11 5.21
N PRO A 362 -11.77 -4.44 5.03
CA PRO A 362 -10.74 -5.33 5.54
C PRO A 362 -9.37 -5.05 4.93
N THR A 363 -8.30 -5.30 5.68
CA THR A 363 -6.90 -5.11 5.20
C THR A 363 -6.63 -5.88 3.90
N ALA A 364 -7.23 -7.07 3.74
CA ALA A 364 -7.11 -7.89 2.54
C ALA A 364 -7.71 -7.23 1.27
N ASN A 365 -8.48 -6.15 1.43
CA ASN A 365 -9.02 -5.35 0.35
C ASN A 365 -8.12 -4.17 -0.01
N PHE A 366 -6.90 -4.10 0.52
CA PHE A 366 -5.88 -3.10 0.18
C PHE A 366 -4.60 -3.78 -0.32
N LYS A 367 -3.88 -3.13 -1.24
CA LYS A 367 -2.58 -3.61 -1.77
C LYS A 367 -1.57 -2.48 -1.95
#